data_AF-A0A379F068-F1
#
_entry.id   AF-A0A379F068-F1
#
_cell.length_a   1.000
_cell.length_b   1.000
_cell.length_c   1.000
_cell.angle_alpha   90.00
_cell.angle_beta   90.00
_cell.angle_gamma   90.00
#
_symmetry.space_group_name_H-M   'P 1'
#
loop_
_entity.id
_entity.type
_entity.pdbx_description
1 polymer ?
#
loop_
_entity_poly.entity_id
_entity_poly.type
_entity_poly.pdbx_seq_one_letter_code
_entity_poly.pdbx_strand_id
1 'polypeptide(L)' 'MDRLWLKRRIYILSGLTILLFLLQIIGSLFPVHLLQYGIIPRSSEGLFGIFISPFIHGSWSHLFSNLLLFLYLAFY' A
#
# COMPACT_ATOMS: atom_id res chain seq x y z
N MET A 1 0.82 11.82 25.19
CA MET A 1 0.17 10.95 24.19
C MET A 1 -0.98 10.24 24.86
N ASP A 2 -2.22 10.54 24.46
CA ASP A 2 -3.39 9.91 25.06
C ASP A 2 -3.64 8.52 24.45
N ARG A 3 -4.32 7.66 25.22
CA ARG A 3 -4.58 6.28 24.79
C ARG A 3 -5.45 6.20 23.54
N LEU A 4 -6.30 7.21 23.28
CA LEU A 4 -7.21 7.19 22.13
C LEU A 4 -6.47 7.49 20.83
N TRP A 5 -5.55 8.47 20.83
CA TRP A 5 -4.66 8.75 19.70
C TRP A 5 -3.86 7.52 19.28
N LEU A 6 -3.26 6.81 20.24
CA LEU A 6 -2.42 5.65 19.95
C LEU A 6 -3.25 4.50 19.38
N LYS A 7 -4.41 4.21 19.97
CA LYS A 7 -5.34 3.21 19.46
C LYS A 7 -5.76 3.52 18.02
N ARG A 8 -6.18 4.75 17.74
CA ARG A 8 -6.60 5.18 16.39
C ARG A 8 -5.49 4.99 15.37
N ARG A 9 -4.25 5.39 15.68
CA ARG A 9 -3.11 5.18 14.78
C ARG A 9 -2.85 3.71 14.53
N ILE A 10 -2.77 2.90 15.57
CA ILE A 10 -2.55 1.46 15.43
C ILE A 10 -3.64 0.83 14.56
N TYR A 11 -4.91 1.19 14.75
CA TYR A 11 -6.02 0.68 13.92
C TYR A 11 -5.90 1.09 12.45
N ILE A 12 -5.56 2.34 12.16
CA ILE A 12 -5.40 2.81 10.77
C ILE A 12 -4.20 2.11 10.11
N LEU A 13 -3.06 2.07 10.81
CA LEU A 13 -1.83 1.47 10.29
C LEU A 13 -1.97 -0.04 10.08
N SER A 14 -2.63 -0.74 11.00
CA SER A 14 -2.88 -2.18 10.85
C SER A 14 -3.83 -2.47 9.70
N GLY A 15 -4.92 -1.69 9.57
CA GLY A 15 -5.86 -1.81 8.45
C GLY A 15 -5.19 -1.61 7.10
N LEU A 16 -4.37 -0.55 6.96
CA LEU A 16 -3.59 -0.30 5.76
C LEU A 16 -2.59 -1.44 5.49
N THR A 17 -1.82 -1.87 6.50
CA THR A 17 -0.84 -2.95 6.33
C THR A 17 -1.49 -4.24 5.85
N ILE A 18 -2.65 -4.61 6.43
CA ILE A 18 -3.42 -5.79 6.03
C ILE A 18 -3.86 -5.67 4.57
N LEU A 19 -4.41 -4.51 4.18
CA LEU A 19 -4.83 -4.26 2.79
C LEU A 19 -3.66 -4.45 1.80
N LEU A 20 -2.50 -3.88 2.08
CA LEU A 20 -1.32 -3.98 1.22
C LEU A 20 -0.85 -5.44 1.06
N PHE A 21 -0.82 -6.19 2.17
CA PHE A 21 -0.48 -7.62 2.13
C PHE A 21 -1.48 -8.43 1.34
N LEU A 22 -2.79 -8.19 1.52
CA LEU A 22 -3.82 -8.90 0.77
C LEU A 22 -3.67 -8.67 -0.74
N LEU A 23 -3.46 -7.43 -1.17
CA LEU A 23 -3.23 -7.13 -2.59
C LEU A 23 -1.96 -7.80 -3.11
N GLN A 24 -0.86 -7.79 -2.35
CA GLN A 24 0.39 -8.43 -2.74
C GLN A 24 0.26 -9.95 -2.81
N ILE A 25 -0.46 -10.58 -1.88
CA ILE A 25 -0.77 -12.02 -1.90
C ILE A 25 -1.62 -12.33 -3.14
N ILE A 26 -2.67 -11.56 -3.39
CA ILE A 26 -3.55 -11.77 -4.54
C ILE A 26 -2.76 -11.68 -5.85
N GLY A 27 -1.94 -10.64 -6.01
CA GLY A 27 -1.09 -10.48 -7.20
C GLY A 27 0.03 -11.52 -7.34
N SER A 28 0.40 -12.21 -6.25
CA SER A 28 1.43 -13.27 -6.29
C SER A 28 0.85 -14.66 -6.53
N LEU A 29 -0.38 -14.92 -6.08
CA LEU A 29 -0.99 -16.26 -6.12
C LEU A 29 -1.96 -16.46 -7.28
N PHE A 30 -2.58 -15.40 -7.78
CA PHE A 30 -3.57 -15.47 -8.85
C PHE A 30 -2.99 -14.86 -10.14
N PRO A 31 -3.43 -15.31 -11.33
CA PRO A 31 -3.01 -14.75 -12.61
C PRO A 31 -3.72 -13.42 -12.89
N VAL A 32 -3.54 -12.45 -11.99
CA VAL A 32 -4.13 -11.10 -12.07
C VAL A 32 -3.03 -10.06 -12.21
N HIS A 33 -3.20 -9.16 -13.18
CA HIS A 33 -2.23 -8.09 -13.43
C HIS A 33 -2.56 -6.83 -12.64
N LEU A 34 -2.42 -6.85 -11.31
CA LEU A 34 -2.75 -5.69 -10.46
C LEU A 34 -1.95 -4.42 -10.82
N LEU A 35 -0.74 -4.58 -11.33
CA LEU A 35 0.13 -3.47 -11.74
C LEU A 35 -0.43 -2.64 -12.90
N GLN A 36 -1.36 -3.18 -13.70
CA GLN A 36 -2.00 -2.44 -14.79
C GLN A 36 -2.86 -1.28 -14.30
N TYR A 37 -3.29 -1.32 -13.02
CA TYR A 37 -4.04 -0.24 -12.38
C TYR A 37 -3.12 0.83 -11.76
N GLY A 38 -1.80 0.73 -11.99
CA GLY A 38 -0.82 1.70 -11.55
C GLY A 38 -0.67 2.90 -12.48
N ILE A 39 0.40 3.67 -12.26
CA ILE A 39 0.67 4.87 -13.04
C ILE A 39 1.10 4.45 -14.45
N ILE A 40 0.34 4.90 -15.45
CA ILE A 40 0.67 4.76 -16.86
C ILE A 40 1.10 6.15 -17.36
N PRO A 41 2.39 6.36 -17.69
CA PRO A 41 2.85 7.67 -18.14
C PRO A 41 2.13 8.13 -19.40
N ARG A 42 1.80 9.43 -19.44
CA ARG A 42 1.24 10.12 -20.63
C ARG A 42 -0.10 9.55 -21.11
N SER A 43 -0.90 8.99 -20.21
CA SER A 43 -2.25 8.49 -20.47
C SER A 43 -3.23 9.12 -19.48
N SER A 44 -4.42 9.50 -19.98
CA SER A 44 -5.54 9.98 -19.16
C SER A 44 -6.06 8.87 -18.25
N GLU A 45 -6.07 7.64 -18.74
CA GLU A 45 -6.48 6.44 -18.00
C GLU A 45 -5.52 6.19 -16.83
N GLY A 46 -4.22 6.47 -17.02
CA GLY A 46 -3.18 6.38 -15.99
C GLY A 46 -3.33 7.37 -14.83
N LEU A 47 -4.16 8.41 -14.95
CA LEU A 47 -4.39 9.38 -13.86
C LEU A 47 -5.06 8.71 -12.66
N PHE A 48 -5.97 7.77 -12.89
CA PHE A 48 -6.58 7.00 -11.82
C PHE A 48 -5.54 6.20 -11.01
N GLY A 49 -4.48 5.77 -11.70
CA GLY A 49 -3.34 5.08 -11.10
C GLY A 49 -2.60 5.87 -10.03
N ILE A 50 -2.73 7.20 -9.96
CA ILE A 50 -2.12 8.02 -8.88
C ILE A 50 -2.70 7.65 -7.51
N PHE A 51 -4.00 7.39 -7.43
CA PHE A 51 -4.66 7.02 -6.19
C PHE A 51 -4.44 5.55 -5.84
N ILE A 52 -4.28 4.70 -6.85
CA ILE A 52 -4.16 3.25 -6.67
C ILE A 52 -2.71 2.82 -6.43
N SER A 53 -1.73 3.53 -6.99
CA SER A 53 -0.31 3.15 -6.93
C SER A 53 0.25 2.95 -5.52
N PRO A 54 -0.19 3.67 -4.46
CA PRO A 54 0.28 3.38 -3.11
C PRO A 54 -0.11 1.99 -2.59
N PHE A 55 -1.11 1.35 -3.19
CA PHE A 55 -1.66 0.08 -2.72
C PHE A 55 -1.10 -1.16 -3.44
N ILE A 56 -0.56 -0.98 -4.64
CA ILE A 56 -0.05 -2.08 -5.49
C ILE A 56 1.47 -2.04 -5.58
N HIS A 57 2.12 -3.19 -5.49
CA HIS A 57 3.57 -3.29 -5.41
C HIS A 57 4.12 -4.26 -6.46
N GLY A 58 5.23 -3.90 -7.10
CA GLY A 58 5.87 -4.72 -8.13
C GLY A 58 6.63 -5.94 -7.59
N SER A 59 6.94 -5.97 -6.29
CA SER A 59 7.62 -7.09 -5.65
C SER A 59 7.41 -7.07 -4.14
N TRP A 60 7.64 -8.22 -3.49
CA TRP A 60 7.67 -8.32 -2.03
C TRP A 60 8.70 -7.41 -1.40
N SER A 61 9.91 -7.34 -1.99
CA SER A 61 10.96 -6.45 -1.51
C SER A 61 10.51 -4.98 -1.53
N HIS A 62 9.82 -4.56 -2.60
CA HIS A 62 9.29 -3.19 -2.69
C HIS A 62 8.24 -2.91 -1.60
N LEU A 63 7.33 -3.85 -1.32
CA LEU A 63 6.36 -3.73 -0.22
C LEU A 63 7.05 -3.58 1.14
N PHE A 64 8.00 -4.46 1.46
CA PHE A 64 8.68 -4.42 2.76
C PHE A 64 9.50 -3.14 2.96
N SER A 65 10.21 -2.67 1.93
CA SER A 65 10.98 -1.42 2.00
C SER A 65 10.09 -0.21 2.28
N ASN A 66 8.91 -0.12 1.66
CA ASN A 66 7.95 0.95 1.93
C ASN A 66 7.31 0.82 3.31
N LEU A 67 6.96 -0.41 3.73
CA LEU A 67 6.29 -0.63 5.01
C LEU A 67 7.17 -0.21 6.20
N LEU A 68 8.47 -0.51 6.14
CA LEU A 68 9.42 -0.08 7.18
C LEU A 68 9.47 1.45 7.29
N LEU A 69 9.61 2.14 6.15
CA LEU A 69 9.63 3.61 6.12
C LEU A 69 8.30 4.21 6.59
N PHE A 70 7.18 3.65 6.13
CA PHE A 70 5.83 4.09 6.50
C PHE A 70 5.58 3.96 8.00
N LEU A 71 5.92 2.82 8.60
CA LEU A 71 5.77 2.61 10.03
C LEU A 71 6.69 3.54 10.83
N TYR A 72 7.93 3.75 10.37
CA TYR A 72 8.83 4.72 11.02
C TYR A 72 8.23 6.14 11.01
N LEU A 73 7.79 6.63 9.85
CA LEU A 73 7.20 7.96 9.71
C LEU A 73 5.87 8.12 10.45
N ALA A 74 5.12 7.03 10.68
CA ALA A 74 3.83 7.09 11.36
C ALA A 74 3.95 7.35 12.88
N PHE A 75 5.12 7.12 13.46
CA PHE A 75 5.42 7.28 14.89
C PHE A 75 6.50 8.31 15.18
N TYR A 76 7.17 8.84 14.16
CA TYR A 76 8.03 10.03 14.24
C TYR A 76 7.18 11.29 14.41
#